data_AF-A0A6A6CNB6-F1
#
_entry.id   AF-A0A6A6CNB6-F1
#
_cell.length_a   1.000
_cell.length_b   1.000
_cell.length_c   1.000
_cell.angle_alpha   90.00
_cell.angle_beta   90.00
_cell.angle_gamma   90.00
#
_symmetry.space_group_name_H-M   'P 1'
#
loop_
_entity.id
_entity.type
_entity.pdbx_description
1 polymer ?
#
loop_
_entity_poly.entity_id
_entity_poly.type
_entity_poly.pdbx_seq_one_letter_code
_entity_poly.pdbx_strand_id
1 'polypeptide(L)'
;MSLRKLLTSIAYALAIAKATASPTALLSASVTGAYTPTIEPQSTPTYYPVSEQQAGSQLNNDEYYMQSLGNGGYFVTDGGYNHFFLVACHSVIVVDAPATLGINILKAIRSVTDLPVSHVVYSHHHADHISAAYLLGTLDNVTFIAQKETATKLAAIGDYGHRLYPTITFEDSYTLNLGEAEDLPGYIKAHEQVMLYDFEYFVGGHVNVPGNRTDVQIAKEYVLDLFETCKYALLEAAKPYNNGSNELSAEFLLGLVTAANPSNPWAPQAYFEKVITEWVANVTIPRWDDRLAAIDVYGLSNSETMLEPVKIDYGILGSFGVKLD
;
A
#
# COMPACT_ATOMS: atom_id res chain seq x y z
N MET A 1 14.26 9.30 50.49
CA MET A 1 12.99 8.62 50.15
C MET A 1 12.93 8.49 48.63
N SER A 2 13.05 7.27 48.12
CA SER A 2 13.50 6.98 46.74
C SER A 2 12.40 7.13 45.67
N LEU A 3 12.87 7.58 44.50
CA LEU A 3 12.23 7.94 43.23
C LEU A 3 11.51 6.78 42.50
N ARG A 4 10.66 6.01 43.19
CA ARG A 4 10.04 4.77 42.64
C ARG A 4 8.49 4.71 42.62
N LYS A 5 7.79 5.84 42.70
CA LYS A 5 6.30 5.85 42.69
C LYS A 5 5.64 6.97 41.87
N LEU A 6 6.22 7.35 40.72
CA LEU A 6 5.61 8.38 39.86
C LEU A 6 5.54 8.01 38.37
N LEU A 7 5.49 6.72 38.03
CA LEU A 7 5.32 6.25 36.65
C LEU A 7 4.36 5.07 36.60
N THR A 8 3.08 5.27 36.95
CA THR A 8 1.99 4.34 36.61
C THR A 8 0.62 5.00 36.77
N SER A 9 0.32 6.05 36.01
CA SER A 9 -1.05 6.57 35.94
C SER A 9 -1.26 7.56 34.79
N ILE A 10 -1.19 7.07 33.56
CA ILE A 10 -2.04 7.56 32.45
C ILE A 10 -2.44 6.31 31.65
N ALA A 11 -3.39 5.55 32.18
CA ALA A 11 -4.10 4.52 31.46
C ALA A 11 -5.58 4.93 31.44
N TYR A 12 -6.07 5.16 30.23
CA TYR A 12 -7.45 4.97 29.80
C TYR A 12 -8.56 5.58 30.68
N ALA A 13 -9.06 6.75 30.26
CA ALA A 13 -10.37 7.24 30.71
C ALA A 13 -11.48 6.37 30.09
N LEU A 14 -11.78 5.25 30.74
CA LEU A 14 -12.95 4.45 30.48
C LEU A 14 -14.18 5.19 31.04
N ALA A 15 -14.96 5.84 30.17
CA ALA A 15 -16.23 6.43 30.57
C ALA A 15 -17.24 5.31 30.88
N ILE A 16 -17.49 5.07 32.16
CA ILE A 16 -18.56 4.19 32.64
C ILE A 16 -19.90 4.90 32.46
N ALA A 17 -20.55 4.69 31.31
CA ALA A 17 -21.98 4.86 31.21
C ALA A 17 -22.65 3.56 31.67
N LYS A 18 -23.31 3.57 32.84
CA LYS A 18 -24.18 2.47 33.29
C LYS A 18 -25.40 2.38 32.36
N ALA A 19 -25.28 1.65 31.26
CA ALA A 19 -26.41 1.23 30.45
C ALA A 19 -26.90 -0.13 30.96
N THR A 20 -27.97 -0.14 31.75
CA THR A 20 -28.76 -1.34 32.03
C THR A 20 -29.63 -1.62 30.80
N ALA A 21 -29.06 -2.28 29.79
CA ALA A 21 -29.81 -2.84 28.68
C ALA A 21 -29.30 -4.28 28.44
N SER A 22 -30.23 -5.25 28.44
CA SER A 22 -29.91 -6.66 28.19
C SER A 22 -29.33 -6.84 26.77
N PRO A 23 -28.44 -7.82 26.53
CA PRO A 23 -27.66 -7.95 25.29
C PRO A 23 -28.47 -8.41 24.06
N THR A 24 -29.80 -8.42 24.12
CA THR A 24 -30.65 -9.11 23.14
C THR A 24 -31.51 -8.18 22.29
N ALA A 25 -31.28 -6.87 22.33
CA ALA A 25 -32.08 -5.89 21.58
C ALA A 25 -31.22 -4.79 20.95
N LEU A 26 -30.30 -5.14 20.05
CA LEU A 26 -29.59 -4.20 19.17
C LEU A 26 -29.25 -4.88 17.84
N LEU A 27 -30.25 -5.49 17.19
CA LEU A 27 -30.17 -6.00 15.82
C LEU A 27 -31.55 -5.88 15.16
N SER A 28 -32.12 -4.67 15.19
CA SER A 28 -33.29 -4.34 14.38
C SER A 28 -33.42 -2.82 14.16
N ALA A 29 -32.30 -2.15 13.88
CA ALA A 29 -32.38 -0.90 13.12
C ALA A 29 -32.50 -1.29 11.65
N SER A 30 -33.72 -1.59 11.22
CA SER A 30 -34.04 -1.72 9.81
C SER A 30 -33.75 -0.37 9.16
N VAL A 31 -32.66 -0.27 8.40
CA VAL A 31 -32.46 0.86 7.48
C VAL A 31 -33.48 0.70 6.36
N THR A 32 -34.73 1.07 6.62
CA THR A 32 -35.79 1.11 5.61
C THR A 32 -35.67 2.42 4.85
N GLY A 33 -34.67 2.44 3.97
CA GLY A 33 -34.46 3.47 2.98
C GLY A 33 -33.50 2.89 1.97
N ALA A 34 -34.01 2.38 0.85
CA ALA A 34 -33.18 2.08 -0.30
C ALA A 34 -32.62 3.43 -0.79
N TYR A 35 -31.47 3.82 -0.27
CA TYR A 35 -30.68 4.88 -0.87
C TYR A 35 -30.06 4.27 -2.13
N THR A 36 -30.66 4.56 -3.28
CA THR A 36 -30.03 4.35 -4.57
C THR A 36 -29.18 5.59 -4.82
N PRO A 37 -27.85 5.56 -4.64
CA PRO A 37 -27.03 6.70 -5.00
C PRO A 37 -27.24 7.02 -6.48
N THR A 38 -27.72 8.22 -6.78
CA THR A 38 -27.60 8.78 -8.12
C THR A 38 -26.12 9.04 -8.36
N ILE A 39 -25.50 8.24 -9.23
CA ILE A 39 -24.16 8.54 -9.74
C ILE A 39 -24.34 9.66 -10.76
N GLU A 40 -24.08 10.89 -10.33
CA GLU A 40 -23.94 12.01 -11.25
C GLU A 40 -22.74 11.70 -12.18
N PRO A 41 -22.90 11.79 -13.51
CA PRO A 41 -21.81 11.51 -14.44
C PRO A 41 -20.70 12.55 -14.22
N GLN A 42 -19.61 12.12 -13.59
CA GLN A 42 -18.40 12.94 -13.50
C GLN A 42 -17.75 13.00 -14.88
N SER A 43 -17.14 14.15 -15.20
CA SER A 43 -16.32 14.28 -16.40
C SER A 43 -15.20 13.25 -16.35
N THR A 44 -15.01 12.48 -17.42
CA THR A 44 -13.89 11.55 -17.54
C THR A 44 -12.57 12.34 -17.47
N PRO A 45 -11.73 12.13 -16.46
CA PRO A 45 -10.43 12.80 -16.39
C PRO A 45 -9.51 12.31 -17.51
N THR A 46 -8.58 13.16 -17.94
CA THR A 46 -7.49 12.80 -18.85
C THR A 46 -6.19 12.70 -18.07
N TYR A 47 -5.39 11.68 -18.35
CA TYR A 47 -4.10 11.42 -17.69
C TYR A 47 -2.93 11.56 -18.68
N TYR A 48 -1.72 11.70 -18.15
CA TYR A 48 -0.50 11.80 -18.93
C TYR A 48 -0.28 10.53 -19.75
N PRO A 49 0.18 10.66 -21.00
CA PRO A 49 0.49 9.49 -21.82
C PRO A 49 1.66 8.72 -21.21
N VAL A 50 1.55 7.40 -21.17
CA VAL A 50 2.64 6.51 -20.79
C VAL A 50 3.63 6.43 -21.96
N SER A 51 4.92 6.70 -21.72
CA SER A 51 5.94 6.61 -22.76
C SER A 51 6.14 5.17 -23.24
N GLU A 52 6.72 4.94 -24.43
CA GLU A 52 7.02 3.58 -24.92
C GLU A 52 7.90 2.78 -23.96
N GLN A 53 8.81 3.45 -23.25
CA GLN A 53 9.66 2.82 -22.24
C GLN A 53 8.86 2.38 -21.00
N GLN A 54 7.75 3.06 -20.70
CA GLN A 54 6.86 2.77 -19.57
C GLN A 54 5.64 1.90 -19.97
N ALA A 55 5.35 1.76 -21.27
CA ALA A 55 4.20 1.00 -21.79
C ALA A 55 4.36 -0.52 -21.61
N GLY A 56 5.58 -0.95 -21.27
CA GLY A 56 5.99 -2.30 -20.91
C GLY A 56 5.73 -3.38 -21.96
N SER A 57 5.71 -4.64 -21.50
CA SER A 57 5.89 -5.78 -22.40
C SER A 57 4.64 -6.13 -23.22
N GLN A 58 4.84 -6.43 -24.50
CA GLN A 58 3.79 -6.92 -25.40
C GLN A 58 3.33 -8.32 -25.00
N LEU A 59 2.03 -8.49 -24.77
CA LEU A 59 1.44 -9.77 -24.40
C LEU A 59 1.37 -10.73 -25.59
N ASN A 60 1.44 -12.03 -25.31
CA ASN A 60 1.24 -13.08 -26.29
C ASN A 60 -0.27 -13.34 -26.56
N ASN A 61 -0.58 -14.31 -27.43
CA ASN A 61 -1.97 -14.67 -27.78
C ASN A 61 -2.77 -15.28 -26.62
N ASP A 62 -2.11 -15.73 -25.55
CA ASP A 62 -2.72 -16.20 -24.31
C ASP A 62 -2.84 -15.06 -23.27
N GLU A 63 -2.62 -13.80 -23.68
CA GLU A 63 -2.74 -12.58 -22.86
C GLU A 63 -1.75 -12.51 -21.68
N TYR A 64 -0.56 -13.09 -21.82
CA TYR A 64 0.53 -12.89 -20.86
C TYR A 64 1.87 -12.65 -21.57
N TYR A 65 2.82 -12.05 -20.86
CA TYR A 65 4.21 -11.94 -21.27
C TYR A 65 5.09 -12.75 -20.33
N MET A 66 6.17 -13.35 -20.85
CA MET A 66 7.15 -14.05 -20.05
C MET A 66 8.57 -13.72 -20.52
N GLN A 67 9.46 -13.48 -19.57
CA GLN A 67 10.88 -13.22 -19.79
C GLN A 67 11.74 -14.08 -18.86
N SER A 68 12.78 -14.71 -19.42
CA SER A 68 13.84 -15.32 -18.61
C SER A 68 14.73 -14.23 -18.02
N LEU A 69 14.95 -14.29 -16.71
CA LEU A 69 15.85 -13.42 -15.97
C LEU A 69 17.23 -14.06 -15.72
N GLY A 70 17.48 -15.23 -16.32
CA GLY A 70 18.68 -16.03 -16.06
C GLY A 70 18.60 -16.85 -14.76
N ASN A 71 19.53 -17.79 -14.59
CA ASN A 71 19.66 -18.64 -13.39
C ASN A 71 18.35 -19.37 -12.98
N GLY A 72 17.50 -19.69 -13.95
CA GLY A 72 16.22 -20.37 -13.73
C GLY A 72 15.08 -19.46 -13.28
N GLY A 73 15.29 -18.15 -13.16
CA GLY A 73 14.24 -17.18 -12.80
C GLY A 73 13.44 -16.70 -14.01
N TYR A 74 12.13 -16.59 -13.85
CA TYR A 74 11.20 -16.16 -14.91
C TYR A 74 10.20 -15.14 -14.38
N PHE A 75 10.13 -14.01 -15.08
CA PHE A 75 9.11 -12.99 -14.90
C PHE A 75 7.92 -13.31 -15.80
N VAL A 76 6.71 -13.19 -15.26
CA VAL A 76 5.45 -13.37 -16.00
C VAL A 76 4.50 -12.23 -15.63
N THR A 77 3.82 -11.63 -16.60
CA THR A 77 2.86 -10.54 -16.37
C THR A 77 1.70 -10.61 -17.34
N ASP A 78 0.51 -10.15 -16.94
CA ASP A 78 -0.62 -9.90 -17.83
C ASP A 78 -0.76 -8.42 -18.22
N GLY A 79 0.22 -7.59 -17.85
CA GLY A 79 0.20 -6.15 -18.05
C GLY A 79 -0.22 -5.35 -16.82
N GLY A 80 -0.91 -5.96 -15.85
CA GLY A 80 -1.31 -5.32 -14.60
C GLY A 80 -0.72 -5.97 -13.35
N TYR A 81 -0.62 -7.30 -13.36
CA TYR A 81 -0.16 -8.11 -12.24
C TYR A 81 0.98 -9.03 -12.64
N ASN A 82 1.92 -9.19 -11.72
CA ASN A 82 3.12 -9.97 -11.95
C ASN A 82 3.11 -11.27 -11.16
N HIS A 83 3.76 -12.26 -11.75
CA HIS A 83 4.06 -13.56 -11.20
C HIS A 83 5.52 -13.86 -11.46
N PHE A 84 6.17 -14.51 -10.51
CA PHE A 84 7.55 -14.97 -10.68
C PHE A 84 7.65 -16.45 -10.35
N PHE A 85 8.47 -17.18 -11.10
CA PHE A 85 8.85 -18.53 -10.71
C PHE A 85 10.34 -18.79 -10.91
N LEU A 86 10.88 -19.63 -10.05
CA LEU A 86 12.27 -20.09 -10.06
C LEU A 86 12.30 -21.59 -10.32
N VAL A 87 12.91 -21.98 -11.43
CA VAL A 87 13.24 -23.38 -11.73
C VAL A 87 14.53 -23.74 -10.98
N ALA A 88 14.38 -24.43 -9.85
CA ALA A 88 15.49 -24.95 -9.07
C ALA A 88 15.90 -26.35 -9.56
N CYS A 89 16.88 -26.99 -8.90
CA CYS A 89 17.43 -28.27 -9.34
C CYS A 89 16.41 -29.42 -9.43
N HIS A 90 15.38 -29.41 -8.58
CA HIS A 90 14.43 -30.53 -8.46
C HIS A 90 12.95 -30.11 -8.49
N SER A 91 12.68 -28.80 -8.46
CA SER A 91 11.31 -28.29 -8.35
C SER A 91 11.22 -26.83 -8.77
N VAL A 92 9.99 -26.35 -8.91
CA VAL A 92 9.67 -24.95 -9.15
C VAL A 92 9.20 -24.30 -7.85
N ILE A 93 9.73 -23.11 -7.56
CA ILE A 93 9.24 -22.21 -6.51
C ILE A 93 8.48 -21.08 -7.20
N VAL A 94 7.25 -20.84 -6.76
CA VAL A 94 6.39 -19.76 -7.27
C VAL A 94 6.34 -18.63 -6.25
N VAL A 95 6.34 -17.39 -6.73
CA VAL A 95 6.01 -16.19 -5.96
C VAL A 95 4.75 -15.58 -6.56
N ASP A 96 3.72 -15.49 -5.73
CA ASP A 96 2.37 -15.04 -6.06
C ASP A 96 1.63 -15.87 -7.13
N ALA A 97 0.30 -15.81 -7.11
CA ALA A 97 -0.61 -16.42 -8.06
C ALA A 97 -1.80 -15.48 -8.36
N PRO A 98 -1.60 -14.46 -9.21
CA PRO A 98 -2.66 -13.52 -9.59
C PRO A 98 -3.87 -14.20 -10.25
N ALA A 99 -5.08 -13.78 -9.88
CA ALA A 99 -6.33 -14.28 -10.46
C ALA A 99 -6.38 -14.13 -11.99
N THR A 100 -5.93 -12.98 -12.46
CA THR A 100 -5.96 -12.56 -13.86
C THR A 100 -5.03 -13.40 -14.74
N LEU A 101 -3.90 -13.86 -14.20
CA LEU A 101 -3.06 -14.86 -14.86
C LEU A 101 -3.67 -16.26 -14.80
N GLY A 102 -4.30 -16.64 -13.68
CA GLY A 102 -5.07 -17.88 -13.56
C GLY A 102 -4.33 -19.11 -14.09
N ILE A 103 -4.92 -19.82 -15.05
CA ILE A 103 -4.32 -21.04 -15.63
C ILE A 103 -3.02 -20.76 -16.40
N ASN A 104 -2.78 -19.53 -16.85
CA ASN A 104 -1.56 -19.16 -17.55
C ASN A 104 -0.32 -19.27 -16.65
N ILE A 105 -0.47 -19.23 -15.32
CA ILE A 105 0.61 -19.55 -14.38
C ILE A 105 1.17 -20.96 -14.66
N LEU A 106 0.29 -21.96 -14.73
CA LEU A 106 0.70 -23.33 -15.02
C LEU A 106 1.21 -23.49 -16.45
N LYS A 107 0.60 -22.80 -17.43
CA LYS A 107 1.10 -22.82 -18.82
C LYS A 107 2.51 -22.25 -18.92
N ALA A 108 2.79 -21.11 -18.28
CA ALA A 108 4.10 -20.47 -18.28
C ALA A 108 5.16 -21.40 -17.67
N ILE A 109 4.90 -21.97 -16.49
CA ILE A 109 5.80 -22.94 -15.84
C ILE A 109 6.05 -24.15 -16.75
N ARG A 110 4.99 -24.73 -17.32
CA ARG A 110 5.06 -25.92 -18.17
C ARG A 110 5.70 -25.68 -19.53
N SER A 111 5.69 -24.44 -20.03
CA SER A 111 6.43 -24.07 -21.24
C SER A 111 7.96 -24.13 -21.03
N VAL A 112 8.41 -24.14 -19.78
CA VAL A 112 9.83 -24.11 -19.40
C VAL A 112 10.31 -25.43 -18.80
N THR A 113 9.49 -26.09 -17.97
CA THR A 113 9.93 -27.29 -17.22
C THR A 113 8.80 -28.24 -16.84
N ASP A 114 9.15 -29.52 -16.76
CA ASP A 114 8.29 -30.59 -16.23
C ASP A 114 8.48 -30.83 -14.73
N LEU A 115 9.40 -30.11 -14.08
CA LEU A 115 9.63 -30.25 -12.64
C LEU A 115 8.35 -29.92 -11.82
N PRO A 116 8.11 -30.60 -10.69
CA PRO A 116 6.95 -30.31 -9.86
C PRO A 116 7.08 -28.93 -9.21
N VAL A 117 5.96 -28.23 -9.06
CA VAL A 117 5.89 -27.08 -8.16
C VAL A 117 5.93 -27.62 -6.74
N SER A 118 6.85 -27.14 -5.91
CA SER A 118 7.01 -27.61 -4.54
C SER A 118 6.64 -26.54 -3.52
N HIS A 119 6.85 -25.27 -3.86
CA HIS A 119 6.63 -24.15 -2.95
C HIS A 119 5.91 -23.00 -3.65
N VAL A 120 5.01 -22.36 -2.93
CA VAL A 120 4.35 -21.11 -3.30
C VAL A 120 4.59 -20.13 -2.17
N VAL A 121 5.20 -18.99 -2.49
CA VAL A 121 5.47 -17.91 -1.56
C VAL A 121 4.49 -16.79 -1.86
N TYR A 122 3.76 -16.35 -0.85
CA TYR A 122 2.93 -15.15 -0.96
C TYR A 122 3.75 -13.93 -0.57
N SER A 123 3.77 -12.92 -1.44
CA SER A 123 4.26 -11.60 -1.08
C SER A 123 3.39 -11.02 0.03
N HIS A 124 2.08 -10.93 -0.19
CA HIS A 124 1.10 -10.45 0.79
C HIS A 124 -0.30 -11.04 0.53
N HIS A 125 -1.28 -10.62 1.34
CA HIS A 125 -2.59 -11.27 1.44
C HIS A 125 -3.63 -10.85 0.39
N HIS A 126 -3.31 -9.91 -0.51
CA HIS A 126 -4.29 -9.30 -1.40
C HIS A 126 -4.73 -10.24 -2.52
N ALA A 127 -5.99 -10.09 -2.91
CA ALA A 127 -6.69 -11.04 -3.80
C ALA A 127 -6.02 -11.13 -5.17
N ASP A 128 -5.68 -9.98 -5.71
CA ASP A 128 -4.98 -9.79 -6.95
C ASP A 128 -3.59 -10.43 -6.99
N HIS A 129 -2.99 -10.75 -5.83
CA HIS A 129 -1.73 -11.50 -5.76
C HIS A 129 -1.92 -13.00 -5.57
N ILE A 130 -2.93 -13.47 -4.84
CA ILE A 130 -2.95 -14.88 -4.39
C ILE A 130 -4.24 -15.64 -4.67
N SER A 131 -5.23 -15.04 -5.33
CA SER A 131 -6.53 -15.69 -5.55
C SER A 131 -6.54 -16.80 -6.62
N ALA A 132 -5.47 -16.97 -7.41
CA ALA A 132 -5.28 -18.17 -8.24
C ALA A 132 -4.50 -19.27 -7.51
N ALA A 133 -4.11 -19.09 -6.24
CA ALA A 133 -3.31 -20.07 -5.51
C ALA A 133 -4.01 -21.42 -5.37
N TYR A 134 -5.35 -21.46 -5.39
CA TYR A 134 -6.12 -22.70 -5.38
C TYR A 134 -5.73 -23.64 -6.55
N LEU A 135 -5.35 -23.11 -7.72
CA LEU A 135 -4.89 -23.91 -8.86
C LEU A 135 -3.61 -24.67 -8.52
N LEU A 136 -2.68 -24.01 -7.81
CA LEU A 136 -1.43 -24.60 -7.36
C LEU A 136 -1.67 -25.62 -6.23
N GLY A 137 -2.70 -25.42 -5.40
CA GLY A 137 -3.09 -26.38 -4.37
C GLY A 137 -3.71 -27.68 -4.88
N THR A 138 -4.05 -27.75 -6.18
CA THR A 138 -4.45 -29.01 -6.82
C THR A 138 -3.27 -29.91 -7.19
N LEU A 139 -2.03 -29.38 -7.12
CA LEU A 139 -0.81 -30.14 -7.40
C LEU A 139 -0.34 -30.91 -6.15
N ASP A 140 0.39 -32.00 -6.38
CA ASP A 140 0.88 -32.86 -5.32
C ASP A 140 1.98 -32.18 -4.48
N ASN A 141 1.82 -32.23 -3.15
CA ASN A 141 2.83 -31.86 -2.15
C ASN A 141 3.33 -30.40 -2.22
N VAL A 142 2.45 -29.46 -2.57
CA VAL A 142 2.78 -28.03 -2.57
C VAL A 142 2.75 -27.44 -1.15
N THR A 143 3.80 -26.71 -0.79
CA THR A 143 3.92 -25.97 0.47
C THR A 143 3.66 -24.49 0.24
N PHE A 144 2.67 -23.92 0.94
CA PHE A 144 2.38 -22.49 0.91
C PHE A 144 3.11 -21.77 2.06
N ILE A 145 3.83 -20.70 1.74
CA ILE A 145 4.69 -19.96 2.68
C ILE A 145 4.26 -18.49 2.67
N ALA A 146 4.08 -17.89 3.84
CA ALA A 146 3.83 -16.47 3.97
C ALA A 146 4.30 -15.90 5.32
N GLN A 147 4.33 -14.59 5.47
CA GLN A 147 4.51 -13.96 6.78
C GLN A 147 3.33 -14.28 7.72
N LYS A 148 3.59 -14.29 9.04
CA LYS A 148 2.55 -14.46 10.08
C LYS A 148 1.47 -13.38 9.98
N GLU A 149 1.84 -12.17 9.59
CA GLU A 149 0.89 -11.10 9.35
C GLU A 149 -0.04 -11.42 8.17
N THR A 150 0.51 -11.86 7.03
CA THR A 150 -0.27 -12.34 5.87
C THR A 150 -1.24 -13.45 6.29
N ALA A 151 -0.79 -14.41 7.09
CA ALA A 151 -1.66 -15.47 7.61
C ALA A 151 -2.77 -14.94 8.53
N THR A 152 -2.45 -13.96 9.39
CA THR A 152 -3.42 -13.32 10.29
C THR A 152 -4.50 -12.58 9.50
N LYS A 153 -4.11 -11.82 8.46
CA LYS A 153 -5.05 -11.11 7.59
C LYS A 153 -5.90 -12.08 6.75
N LEU A 154 -5.30 -13.15 6.23
CA LEU A 154 -6.03 -14.21 5.54
C LEU A 154 -7.05 -14.91 6.46
N ALA A 155 -6.69 -15.15 7.73
CA ALA A 155 -7.59 -15.74 8.72
C ALA A 155 -8.81 -14.85 8.98
N ALA A 156 -8.62 -13.54 8.99
CA ALA A 156 -9.71 -12.58 9.16
C ALA A 156 -10.65 -12.53 7.93
N ILE A 157 -10.11 -12.75 6.72
CA ILE A 157 -10.89 -12.76 5.47
C ILE A 157 -11.70 -14.06 5.32
N GLY A 158 -11.07 -15.23 5.56
CA GLY A 158 -11.73 -16.54 5.50
C GLY A 158 -12.02 -17.08 4.08
N ASP A 159 -11.43 -16.51 3.02
CA ASP A 159 -11.59 -16.94 1.62
C ASP A 159 -10.63 -18.08 1.24
N TYR A 160 -10.71 -19.20 1.96
CA TYR A 160 -9.80 -20.34 1.72
C TYR A 160 -10.10 -21.14 0.45
N GLY A 161 -11.19 -20.82 -0.26
CA GLY A 161 -11.53 -21.44 -1.54
C GLY A 161 -10.65 -20.94 -2.69
N HIS A 162 -10.17 -19.71 -2.61
CA HIS A 162 -9.33 -19.08 -3.64
C HIS A 162 -7.93 -18.75 -3.10
N ARG A 163 -7.87 -18.23 -1.86
CA ARG A 163 -6.64 -17.81 -1.18
C ARG A 163 -6.28 -18.83 -0.11
N LEU A 164 -5.53 -19.86 -0.53
CA LEU A 164 -5.18 -20.96 0.37
C LEU A 164 -4.43 -20.45 1.59
N TYR A 165 -4.73 -21.02 2.75
CA TYR A 165 -4.04 -20.64 3.98
C TYR A 165 -2.58 -21.12 3.95
N PRO A 166 -1.59 -20.31 4.36
CA PRO A 166 -0.19 -20.71 4.37
C PRO A 166 0.05 -21.97 5.22
N THR A 167 0.77 -22.94 4.67
CA THR A 167 1.22 -24.14 5.40
C THR A 167 2.36 -23.79 6.38
N ILE A 168 3.20 -22.82 6.02
CA ILE A 168 4.31 -22.33 6.84
C ILE A 168 4.19 -20.82 6.99
N THR A 169 4.36 -20.34 8.23
CA THR A 169 4.42 -18.91 8.55
C THR A 169 5.71 -18.53 9.26
N PHE A 170 6.17 -17.29 9.08
CA PHE A 170 7.37 -16.76 9.76
C PHE A 170 7.17 -15.34 10.31
N GLU A 171 7.99 -14.95 11.31
CA GLU A 171 7.87 -13.68 12.04
C GLU A 171 9.04 -12.71 11.73
N ASP A 172 10.28 -13.06 12.08
CA ASP A 172 11.41 -12.12 12.03
C ASP A 172 12.25 -12.25 10.74
N SER A 173 12.62 -13.48 10.38
CA SER A 173 13.28 -13.77 9.11
C SER A 173 12.98 -15.18 8.62
N TYR A 174 12.62 -15.25 7.35
CA TYR A 174 12.61 -16.42 6.48
C TYR A 174 12.98 -15.86 5.11
N THR A 175 13.97 -16.42 4.41
CA THR A 175 14.46 -15.78 3.19
C THR A 175 13.50 -16.02 2.03
N LEU A 176 12.49 -15.14 1.90
CA LEU A 176 12.06 -14.39 0.71
C LEU A 176 10.93 -13.39 1.12
N ASN A 177 11.06 -12.10 0.75
CA ASN A 177 10.20 -10.97 1.17
C ASN A 177 9.65 -10.19 -0.05
N LEU A 178 8.39 -9.74 -0.01
CA LEU A 178 7.81 -8.53 -0.65
C LEU A 178 6.46 -8.18 0.04
N GLY A 179 5.81 -7.04 -0.26
CA GLY A 179 4.65 -6.56 0.50
C GLY A 179 3.64 -5.65 -0.20
N GLU A 180 2.76 -5.10 0.65
CA GLU A 180 2.05 -3.82 0.58
C GLU A 180 2.13 -3.25 2.00
N ALA A 181 2.65 -2.03 2.16
CA ALA A 181 3.14 -1.58 3.46
C ALA A 181 2.14 -0.68 4.18
N GLU A 182 1.55 -1.18 5.28
CA GLU A 182 0.82 -0.37 6.27
C GLU A 182 1.78 0.43 7.17
N ASP A 183 3.04 0.01 7.26
CA ASP A 183 4.13 0.67 7.99
C ASP A 183 5.01 1.46 7.00
N LEU A 184 4.77 2.77 6.86
CA LEU A 184 5.58 3.64 6.00
C LEU A 184 7.06 3.72 6.45
N PRO A 185 7.39 3.84 7.74
CA PRO A 185 8.77 3.65 8.20
C PRO A 185 9.41 2.33 7.73
N GLY A 186 8.67 1.22 7.82
CA GLY A 186 9.08 -0.08 7.32
C GLY A 186 9.29 -0.09 5.80
N TYR A 187 8.39 0.54 5.05
CA TYR A 187 8.47 0.69 3.59
C TYR A 187 9.72 1.45 3.14
N ILE A 188 10.05 2.57 3.81
CA ILE A 188 11.25 3.35 3.52
C ILE A 188 12.49 2.49 3.81
N LYS A 189 12.52 1.78 4.96
CA LYS A 189 13.63 0.88 5.31
C LYS A 189 13.78 -0.28 4.33
N ALA A 190 12.69 -0.80 3.78
CA ALA A 190 12.72 -1.88 2.80
C ALA A 190 13.50 -1.47 1.53
N HIS A 191 13.34 -0.21 1.07
CA HIS A 191 14.14 0.33 -0.02
C HIS A 191 15.64 0.40 0.33
N GLU A 192 15.98 0.71 1.59
CA GLU A 192 17.39 0.72 2.01
C GLU A 192 17.97 -0.69 2.10
N GLN A 193 17.17 -1.63 2.60
CA GLN A 193 17.57 -3.01 2.79
C GLN A 193 17.77 -3.73 1.45
N VAL A 194 16.85 -3.58 0.50
CA VAL A 194 16.99 -4.23 -0.82
C VAL A 194 18.26 -3.76 -1.53
N MET A 195 18.66 -2.50 -1.32
CA MET A 195 19.88 -1.93 -1.90
C MET A 195 21.17 -2.51 -1.30
N LEU A 196 21.12 -3.27 -0.20
CA LEU A 196 22.29 -4.00 0.33
C LEU A 196 22.60 -5.27 -0.46
N TYR A 197 21.66 -5.78 -1.26
CA TYR A 197 21.86 -6.97 -2.08
C TYR A 197 22.50 -6.62 -3.42
N ASP A 198 23.27 -7.57 -3.96
CA ASP A 198 23.71 -7.54 -5.35
C ASP A 198 22.62 -8.20 -6.21
N PHE A 199 21.88 -7.40 -6.97
CA PHE A 199 20.78 -7.85 -7.81
C PHE A 199 20.78 -7.14 -9.16
N GLU A 200 20.45 -7.89 -10.20
CA GLU A 200 20.29 -7.38 -11.57
C GLU A 200 18.84 -6.96 -11.84
N TYR A 201 17.88 -7.78 -11.38
CA TYR A 201 16.45 -7.59 -11.58
C TYR A 201 15.70 -7.43 -10.26
N PHE A 202 14.72 -6.53 -10.25
CA PHE A 202 13.71 -6.38 -9.22
C PHE A 202 12.34 -6.73 -9.82
N VAL A 203 11.65 -7.71 -9.24
CA VAL A 203 10.31 -8.11 -9.70
C VAL A 203 9.29 -7.59 -8.69
N GLY A 204 8.62 -6.49 -9.01
CA GLY A 204 7.50 -5.96 -8.22
C GLY A 204 6.22 -6.76 -8.46
N GLY A 205 5.22 -6.57 -7.60
CA GLY A 205 3.90 -7.21 -7.74
C GLY A 205 3.03 -6.63 -8.87
N HIS A 206 3.26 -5.36 -9.20
CA HIS A 206 2.64 -4.65 -10.33
C HIS A 206 3.74 -3.99 -11.17
N VAL A 207 3.34 -3.43 -12.31
CA VAL A 207 4.21 -2.90 -13.39
C VAL A 207 4.67 -4.02 -14.33
N ASN A 208 4.39 -3.86 -15.61
CA ASN A 208 4.51 -4.88 -16.65
C ASN A 208 5.95 -5.09 -17.20
N VAL A 209 6.96 -4.67 -16.44
CA VAL A 209 8.39 -4.91 -16.74
C VAL A 209 9.14 -5.22 -15.45
N PRO A 210 10.19 -6.06 -15.48
CA PRO A 210 11.10 -6.18 -14.36
C PRO A 210 11.88 -4.89 -14.19
N GLY A 211 11.95 -4.39 -12.96
CA GLY A 211 12.80 -3.27 -12.58
C GLY A 211 14.25 -3.68 -12.39
N ASN A 212 15.09 -2.71 -12.09
CA ASN A 212 16.50 -2.87 -11.72
C ASN A 212 16.85 -1.94 -10.55
N ARG A 213 18.14 -1.89 -10.21
CA ARG A 213 18.64 -1.08 -9.09
C ARG A 213 18.38 0.42 -9.24
N THR A 214 18.40 0.94 -10.46
CA THR A 214 18.04 2.34 -10.77
C THR A 214 16.57 2.59 -10.48
N ASP A 215 15.68 1.67 -10.85
CA ASP A 215 14.24 1.83 -10.61
C ASP A 215 13.91 1.84 -9.11
N VAL A 216 14.55 0.97 -8.33
CA VAL A 216 14.46 0.97 -6.86
C VAL A 216 14.98 2.29 -6.27
N GLN A 217 16.07 2.82 -6.81
CA GLN A 217 16.62 4.11 -6.39
C GLN A 217 15.68 5.27 -6.72
N ILE A 218 15.06 5.29 -7.90
CA ILE A 218 14.05 6.28 -8.31
C ILE A 218 12.84 6.22 -7.37
N ALA A 219 12.33 5.02 -7.07
CA ALA A 219 11.24 4.84 -6.13
C ALA A 219 11.59 5.37 -4.72
N LYS A 220 12.80 5.06 -4.22
CA LYS A 220 13.29 5.59 -2.95
C LYS A 220 13.33 7.12 -2.95
N GLU A 221 13.87 7.73 -3.99
CA GLU A 221 13.95 9.20 -4.10
C GLU A 221 12.57 9.85 -4.10
N TYR A 222 11.60 9.27 -4.81
CA TYR A 222 10.23 9.75 -4.83
C TYR A 222 9.59 9.72 -3.44
N VAL A 223 9.72 8.60 -2.73
CA VAL A 223 9.15 8.43 -1.39
C VAL A 223 9.76 9.42 -0.39
N LEU A 224 11.07 9.68 -0.50
CA LEU A 224 11.75 10.66 0.34
C LEU A 224 11.37 12.11 -0.01
N ASP A 225 11.22 12.45 -1.29
CA ASP A 225 10.74 13.78 -1.71
C ASP A 225 9.30 14.02 -1.24
N LEU A 226 8.44 13.00 -1.34
CA LEU A 226 7.07 13.04 -0.85
C LEU A 226 7.04 13.24 0.67
N PHE A 227 7.83 12.47 1.42
CA PHE A 227 7.97 12.61 2.87
C PHE A 227 8.42 14.02 3.28
N GLU A 228 9.49 14.54 2.66
CA GLU A 228 10.01 15.88 2.99
C GLU A 228 9.04 16.99 2.56
N THR A 229 8.27 16.79 1.48
CA THR A 229 7.24 17.75 1.04
C THR A 229 6.05 17.76 2.01
N CYS A 230 5.56 16.60 2.47
CA CYS A 230 4.54 16.50 3.52
C CYS A 230 5.01 17.18 4.82
N LYS A 231 6.23 16.86 5.25
CA LYS A 231 6.86 17.46 6.44
C LYS A 231 6.96 18.98 6.31
N TYR A 232 7.40 19.49 5.16
CA TYR A 232 7.43 20.92 4.90
C TYR A 232 6.04 21.55 5.01
N ALA A 233 5.03 20.98 4.34
CA ALA A 233 3.67 21.50 4.36
C ALA A 233 3.09 21.57 5.79
N LEU A 234 3.32 20.54 6.60
CA LEU A 234 2.88 20.50 8.00
C LEU A 234 3.59 21.53 8.88
N LEU A 235 4.89 21.73 8.67
CA LEU A 235 5.66 22.75 9.40
C LEU A 235 5.27 24.17 8.98
N GLU A 236 4.97 24.39 7.70
CA GLU A 236 4.48 25.66 7.17
C GLU A 236 3.07 25.98 7.68
N ALA A 237 2.20 24.97 7.75
CA ALA A 237 0.85 25.09 8.30
C ALA A 237 0.84 25.47 9.78
N ALA A 238 1.90 25.16 10.53
CA ALA A 238 2.07 25.55 11.93
C ALA A 238 2.42 27.04 12.12
N LYS A 239 2.85 27.73 11.05
CA LYS A 239 3.21 29.15 11.07
C LYS A 239 1.96 30.02 10.95
N PRO A 240 2.00 31.25 11.50
CA PRO A 240 0.85 32.15 11.47
C PRO A 240 0.50 32.59 10.05
N TYR A 241 -0.74 33.02 9.87
CA TYR A 241 -1.18 33.65 8.64
C TYR A 241 -0.55 35.04 8.51
N ASN A 242 0.54 35.14 7.76
CA ASN A 242 1.28 36.39 7.58
C ASN A 242 0.65 37.28 6.49
N ASN A 243 -0.58 37.74 6.75
CA ASN A 243 -1.34 38.70 5.94
C ASN A 243 -1.32 38.44 4.42
N GLY A 244 -1.58 37.18 4.02
CA GLY A 244 -1.67 36.76 2.61
C GLY A 244 -0.46 36.02 2.04
N SER A 245 0.60 35.77 2.82
CA SER A 245 1.81 35.06 2.34
C SER A 245 1.93 33.59 2.75
N ASN A 246 1.10 33.10 3.69
CA ASN A 246 1.09 31.69 4.11
C ASN A 246 -0.32 31.12 4.02
N GLU A 247 -0.70 30.69 2.83
CA GLU A 247 -2.03 30.11 2.56
C GLU A 247 -2.23 28.73 3.19
N LEU A 248 -1.15 28.06 3.63
CA LEU A 248 -1.21 26.77 4.32
C LEU A 248 -1.47 26.91 5.82
N SER A 249 -1.43 28.13 6.37
CA SER A 249 -1.59 28.36 7.80
C SER A 249 -2.88 27.73 8.32
N ALA A 250 -2.76 26.84 9.32
CA ALA A 250 -3.91 26.20 9.94
C ALA A 250 -4.86 27.24 10.56
N GLU A 251 -4.34 28.32 11.15
CA GLU A 251 -5.14 29.43 11.66
C GLU A 251 -6.08 29.99 10.58
N PHE A 252 -5.53 30.24 9.39
CA PHE A 252 -6.28 30.77 8.25
C PHE A 252 -7.31 29.76 7.73
N LEU A 253 -6.86 28.55 7.40
CA LEU A 253 -7.70 27.52 6.79
C LEU A 253 -8.86 27.12 7.72
N LEU A 254 -8.58 26.89 9.01
CA LEU A 254 -9.59 26.52 9.99
C LEU A 254 -10.58 27.67 10.23
N GLY A 255 -10.13 28.92 10.18
CA GLY A 255 -11.00 30.10 10.26
C GLY A 255 -12.02 30.16 9.12
N LEU A 256 -11.56 29.97 7.88
CA LEU A 256 -12.42 29.99 6.68
C LEU A 256 -13.51 28.92 6.74
N VAL A 257 -13.13 27.66 6.98
CA VAL A 257 -14.06 26.53 6.97
C VAL A 257 -15.02 26.54 8.17
N THR A 258 -14.56 26.99 9.35
CA THR A 258 -15.43 27.12 10.53
C THR A 258 -16.49 28.19 10.31
N ALA A 259 -16.13 29.33 9.69
CA ALA A 259 -17.09 30.37 9.35
C ALA A 259 -18.16 29.89 8.35
N ALA A 260 -17.76 29.06 7.38
CA ALA A 260 -18.68 28.47 6.41
C ALA A 260 -19.53 27.32 7.00
N ASN A 261 -19.04 26.64 8.05
CA ASN A 261 -19.66 25.43 8.62
C ASN A 261 -19.77 25.51 10.16
N PRO A 262 -20.47 26.50 10.72
CA PRO A 262 -20.43 26.81 12.16
C PRO A 262 -20.99 25.72 13.08
N SER A 263 -21.70 24.71 12.54
CA SER A 263 -22.28 23.61 13.29
C SER A 263 -21.65 22.24 12.99
N ASN A 264 -20.59 22.20 12.17
CA ASN A 264 -19.92 20.95 11.82
C ASN A 264 -18.49 20.92 12.38
N PRO A 265 -18.26 20.29 13.54
CA PRO A 265 -16.93 20.23 14.15
C PRO A 265 -15.93 19.37 13.37
N TRP A 266 -16.38 18.57 12.40
CA TRP A 266 -15.53 17.71 11.58
C TRP A 266 -15.04 18.40 10.31
N ALA A 267 -15.77 19.42 9.83
CA ALA A 267 -15.43 20.16 8.61
C ALA A 267 -14.02 20.79 8.66
N PRO A 268 -13.56 21.36 9.80
CA PRO A 268 -12.24 21.98 9.84
C PRO A 268 -11.09 21.00 9.62
N GLN A 269 -11.15 19.82 10.25
CA GLN A 269 -10.10 18.82 10.10
C GLN A 269 -10.06 18.26 8.66
N ALA A 270 -11.22 17.86 8.14
CA ALA A 270 -11.31 17.29 6.80
C ALA A 270 -10.87 18.30 5.72
N TYR A 271 -11.22 19.58 5.89
CA TYR A 271 -10.79 20.63 4.96
C TYR A 271 -9.28 20.88 5.04
N PHE A 272 -8.72 20.91 6.25
CA PHE A 272 -7.28 21.07 6.44
C PHE A 272 -6.50 19.94 5.77
N GLU A 273 -6.84 18.67 6.05
CA GLU A 273 -6.18 17.51 5.45
C GLU A 273 -6.28 17.53 3.93
N LYS A 274 -7.46 17.85 3.39
CA LYS A 274 -7.67 18.00 1.95
C LYS A 274 -6.74 19.04 1.34
N VAL A 275 -6.71 20.27 1.88
CA VAL A 275 -5.92 21.36 1.31
C VAL A 275 -4.42 21.06 1.38
N ILE A 276 -3.95 20.50 2.50
CA ILE A 276 -2.53 20.12 2.62
C ILE A 276 -2.19 19.00 1.62
N THR A 277 -3.04 17.98 1.49
CA THR A 277 -2.84 16.87 0.56
C THR A 277 -2.81 17.35 -0.89
N GLU A 278 -3.76 18.20 -1.30
CA GLU A 278 -3.80 18.80 -2.64
C GLU A 278 -2.56 19.67 -2.90
N TRP A 279 -2.11 20.44 -1.91
CA TRP A 279 -0.89 21.23 -2.05
C TRP A 279 0.35 20.35 -2.24
N VAL A 280 0.52 19.30 -1.45
CA VAL A 280 1.64 18.35 -1.59
C VAL A 280 1.60 17.72 -2.98
N ALA A 281 0.44 17.23 -3.42
CA ALA A 281 0.31 16.63 -4.74
C ALA A 281 0.66 17.63 -5.86
N ASN A 282 0.16 18.87 -5.78
CA ASN A 282 0.46 19.92 -6.76
C ASN A 282 1.94 20.30 -6.83
N VAL A 283 2.67 20.13 -5.73
CA VAL A 283 4.11 20.43 -5.67
C VAL A 283 4.96 19.23 -6.12
N THR A 284 4.56 18.02 -5.75
CA THR A 284 5.33 16.81 -6.01
C THR A 284 5.09 16.27 -7.42
N ILE A 285 3.84 16.20 -7.91
CA ILE A 285 3.52 15.60 -9.23
C ILE A 285 4.38 16.19 -10.36
N PRO A 286 4.52 17.52 -10.52
CA PRO A 286 5.29 18.11 -11.62
C PRO A 286 6.81 17.89 -11.53
N ARG A 287 7.35 17.40 -10.40
CA ARG A 287 8.78 17.05 -10.28
C ARG A 287 9.09 15.65 -10.78
N TRP A 288 8.05 14.85 -11.00
CA TRP A 288 8.14 13.41 -11.23
C TRP A 288 7.36 12.95 -12.46
N ASP A 289 6.67 13.84 -13.18
CA ASP A 289 5.83 13.52 -14.34
C ASP A 289 6.63 12.95 -15.52
N ASP A 290 7.88 13.36 -15.67
CA ASP A 290 8.82 12.84 -16.66
C ASP A 290 9.60 11.59 -16.21
N ARG A 291 9.53 11.23 -14.92
CA ARG A 291 10.31 10.14 -14.30
C ARG A 291 9.47 8.94 -13.85
N LEU A 292 8.21 9.15 -13.50
CA LEU A 292 7.31 8.13 -12.96
C LEU A 292 6.02 8.06 -13.76
N ALA A 293 5.70 6.87 -14.27
CA ALA A 293 4.43 6.62 -14.93
C ALA A 293 3.28 6.72 -13.91
N ALA A 294 2.12 7.22 -14.36
CA ALA A 294 0.90 7.33 -13.57
C ALA A 294 0.99 8.19 -12.29
N ILE A 295 1.99 9.06 -12.18
CA ILE A 295 2.13 9.96 -11.03
C ILE A 295 0.98 10.97 -10.93
N ASP A 296 0.36 11.32 -12.05
CA ASP A 296 -0.85 12.14 -12.14
C ASP A 296 -2.12 11.38 -11.76
N VAL A 297 -2.08 10.04 -11.80
CA VAL A 297 -3.17 9.16 -11.37
C VAL A 297 -3.10 8.94 -9.85
N TYR A 298 -1.91 8.59 -9.33
CA TYR A 298 -1.73 8.12 -7.95
C TYR A 298 -1.02 9.13 -7.03
N GLY A 299 -0.48 10.23 -7.55
CA GLY A 299 0.28 11.19 -6.76
C GLY A 299 -0.53 11.83 -5.63
N LEU A 300 -1.82 12.06 -5.84
CA LEU A 300 -2.73 12.56 -4.80
C LEU A 300 -2.95 11.54 -3.68
N SER A 301 -3.27 10.29 -4.02
CA SER A 301 -3.46 9.23 -3.02
C SER A 301 -2.17 8.89 -2.27
N ASN A 302 -1.02 8.99 -2.94
CA ASN A 302 0.29 8.83 -2.30
C ASN A 302 0.52 9.95 -1.29
N SER A 303 0.15 11.19 -1.65
CA SER A 303 0.23 12.37 -0.76
C SER A 303 -0.66 12.20 0.47
N GLU A 304 -1.89 11.71 0.29
CA GLU A 304 -2.83 11.40 1.38
C GLU A 304 -2.26 10.33 2.31
N THR A 305 -1.77 9.24 1.73
CA THR A 305 -1.20 8.11 2.48
C THR A 305 0.03 8.50 3.28
N MET A 306 0.88 9.40 2.76
CA MET A 306 2.11 9.85 3.44
C MET A 306 1.82 10.87 4.55
N LEU A 307 0.77 11.68 4.43
CA LEU A 307 0.54 12.82 5.32
C LEU A 307 0.36 12.42 6.79
N GLU A 308 -0.44 11.37 7.05
CA GLU A 308 -0.73 10.94 8.41
C GLU A 308 0.47 10.30 9.13
N PRO A 309 1.22 9.37 8.52
CA PRO A 309 2.43 8.80 9.13
C PRO A 309 3.49 9.85 9.47
N VAL A 310 3.67 10.89 8.64
CA VAL A 310 4.60 12.01 8.96
C VAL A 310 4.21 12.68 10.28
N LYS A 311 2.91 12.87 10.54
CA LYS A 311 2.42 13.43 11.81
C LYS A 311 2.56 12.45 12.97
N ILE A 312 2.09 11.22 12.78
CA ILE A 312 1.84 10.25 13.84
C ILE A 312 3.11 9.47 14.19
N ASP A 313 3.75 8.86 13.19
CA ASP A 313 4.88 7.93 13.39
C ASP A 313 6.21 8.66 13.53
N TYR A 314 6.36 9.81 12.85
CA TYR A 314 7.57 10.63 12.88
C TYR A 314 7.48 11.83 13.83
N GLY A 315 6.32 12.05 14.48
CA GLY A 315 6.14 13.09 15.48
C GLY A 315 6.25 14.52 14.94
N ILE A 316 6.04 14.75 13.64
CA ILE A 316 5.99 16.08 13.05
C ILE A 316 4.57 16.63 13.24
N LEU A 317 4.28 17.07 14.47
CA LEU A 317 2.92 17.41 14.90
C LEU A 317 2.32 18.66 14.23
N GLY A 318 3.13 19.45 13.51
CA GLY A 318 2.68 20.66 12.83
C GLY A 318 1.95 21.64 13.76
N SER A 319 0.78 22.11 13.33
CA SER A 319 -0.10 23.02 14.07
C SER A 319 -0.75 22.40 15.31
N PHE A 320 -0.71 21.07 15.47
CA PHE A 320 -1.32 20.34 16.58
C PHE A 320 -0.31 19.97 17.67
N GLY A 321 0.98 20.31 17.49
CA GLY A 321 2.01 20.12 18.50
C GLY A 321 1.90 21.11 19.66
N VAL A 322 2.19 20.65 20.88
CA VAL A 322 2.34 21.54 22.04
C VAL A 322 3.58 22.42 21.79
N LYS A 323 3.38 23.74 21.67
CA LYS A 323 4.50 24.69 21.70
C LYS A 323 5.09 24.63 23.10
N LEU A 324 6.35 24.21 23.21
CA LEU A 324 7.09 24.39 24.45
C LEU A 324 7.51 25.86 24.49
N ASP A 325 6.96 26.58 25.46
CA ASP A 325 7.29 27.97 25.77
C ASP A 325 8.75 28.11 26.23
#